data_AF-A0A8J4K1D0-F1
#
_entry.id   AF-A0A8J4K1D0-F1
#
_cell.length_a   1.000
_cell.length_b   1.000
_cell.length_c   1.000
_cell.angle_alpha   90.00
_cell.angle_beta   90.00
_cell.angle_gamma   90.00
#
_symmetry.space_group_name_H-M   'P 1'
#
loop_
_entity.id
_entity.type
_entity.pdbx_description
1 polymer ?
#
loop_
_entity_poly.entity_id
_entity_poly.type
_entity_poly.pdbx_seq_one_letter_code
_entity_poly.pdbx_strand_id
1 'polypeptide(L)'
;IELPRKIMDRPQQGPTVFTDASSMTSNAAAVWQSREKWYCIKMTDYTLSVQQLEAMAVVLACGLFPEEHLNIVTDSMFVAKLCLAMAGPGVSTSTTALMLEEALFSQKGTISVIHVNSHNPIKGFFQTGNDKADATAKRLWTLRDARQLHESLHIGAKALAKKCGIGINSIPAETRTGISVTDAKHIVATCPHCQK
;
A
#
# COMPACT_ATOMS: atom_id res chain seq x y z
N ILE A 1 -26.04 -17.81 11.20
CA ILE A 1 -25.58 -16.41 11.43
C ILE A 1 -24.92 -15.99 10.13
N GLU A 2 -25.53 -15.10 9.35
CA GLU A 2 -24.87 -14.51 8.19
C GLU A 2 -23.77 -13.58 8.72
N LEU A 3 -22.52 -13.86 8.36
CA LEU A 3 -21.41 -12.97 8.69
C LEU A 3 -21.61 -11.65 7.93
N PRO A 4 -21.38 -10.48 8.55
CA PRO A 4 -21.46 -9.21 7.87
C PRO A 4 -20.57 -9.20 6.63
N ARG A 5 -21.11 -8.74 5.50
CA ARG A 5 -20.38 -8.68 4.23
C ARG A 5 -19.18 -7.73 4.37
N LYS A 6 -17.96 -8.27 4.29
CA LYS A 6 -16.72 -7.50 4.46
C LYS A 6 -16.40 -6.61 3.25
N ILE A 7 -16.61 -7.16 2.07
CA ILE A 7 -16.33 -6.51 0.79
C ILE A 7 -17.63 -6.04 0.15
N MET A 8 -17.76 -4.74 -0.02
CA MET A 8 -18.90 -4.07 -0.64
C MET A 8 -18.72 -3.99 -2.16
N ASP A 9 -19.81 -4.06 -2.90
CA ASP A 9 -19.82 -4.04 -4.38
C ASP A 9 -19.81 -2.62 -4.98
N ARG A 10 -19.92 -1.58 -4.14
CA ARG A 10 -19.95 -0.17 -4.54
C ARG A 10 -19.14 0.67 -3.58
N PRO A 11 -18.51 1.77 -4.05
CA PRO A 11 -17.83 2.72 -3.17
C PRO A 11 -18.76 3.22 -2.06
N GLN A 12 -18.26 3.34 -0.83
CA GLN A 12 -19.01 3.91 0.30
C GLN A 12 -18.33 5.17 0.82
N GLN A 13 -18.97 5.85 1.78
CA GLN A 13 -18.35 6.97 2.47
C GLN A 13 -17.15 6.47 3.30
N GLY A 14 -15.97 7.04 3.05
CA GLY A 14 -14.73 6.70 3.73
C GLY A 14 -13.51 7.12 2.89
N PRO A 15 -12.28 6.95 3.42
CA PRO A 15 -11.05 7.24 2.68
C PRO A 15 -10.97 6.48 1.35
N THR A 16 -10.46 7.17 0.32
CA THR A 16 -10.13 6.55 -0.97
C THR A 16 -8.62 6.49 -1.14
N VAL A 17 -8.10 5.26 -1.29
CA VAL A 17 -6.67 4.97 -1.44
C VAL A 17 -6.42 4.36 -2.82
N PHE A 18 -5.51 4.97 -3.55
CA PHE A 18 -5.03 4.54 -4.86
C PHE A 18 -3.78 3.69 -4.69
N THR A 19 -3.75 2.53 -5.33
CA THR A 19 -2.65 1.57 -5.22
C THR A 19 -2.04 1.29 -6.57
N ASP A 20 -0.72 1.20 -6.61
CA ASP A 20 0.04 0.78 -7.79
C ASP A 20 1.37 0.15 -7.38
N ALA A 21 1.98 -0.62 -8.27
CA ALA A 21 3.32 -1.16 -8.11
C ALA A 21 4.24 -0.96 -9.32
N SER A 22 5.54 -1.01 -9.06
CA SER A 22 6.55 -0.91 -10.10
C SER A 22 7.59 -2.00 -9.96
N SER A 23 7.74 -2.80 -11.03
CA SER A 23 8.83 -3.78 -11.15
C SER A 23 10.22 -3.13 -11.25
N MET A 24 10.29 -1.90 -11.78
CA MET A 24 11.55 -1.17 -11.96
C MET A 24 12.20 -0.81 -10.63
N THR A 25 11.39 -0.41 -9.65
CA THR A 25 11.86 -0.01 -8.31
C THR A 25 11.56 -1.06 -7.24
N SER A 26 10.90 -2.15 -7.62
CA SER A 26 10.35 -3.16 -6.71
C SER A 26 9.47 -2.56 -5.61
N ASN A 27 8.76 -1.47 -5.92
CA ASN A 27 7.92 -0.75 -4.97
C ASN A 27 6.45 -1.14 -5.11
N ALA A 28 5.77 -1.22 -3.97
CA ALA A 28 4.32 -1.17 -3.84
C ALA A 28 3.94 0.18 -3.20
N ALA A 29 2.98 0.92 -3.74
CA ALA A 29 2.63 2.26 -3.30
C ALA A 29 1.13 2.40 -3.02
N ALA A 30 0.80 3.15 -1.97
CA ALA A 30 -0.56 3.54 -1.63
C ALA A 30 -0.62 5.07 -1.48
N VAL A 31 -1.57 5.71 -2.14
CA VAL A 31 -1.70 7.17 -2.23
C VAL A 31 -3.12 7.57 -1.87
N TRP A 32 -3.31 8.62 -1.08
CA TRP A 32 -4.63 9.12 -0.72
C TRP A 32 -4.65 10.64 -0.63
N GLN A 33 -5.85 11.22 -0.66
CA GLN A 33 -6.04 12.64 -0.47
C GLN A 33 -6.73 12.89 0.87
N SER A 34 -6.24 13.89 1.63
CA SER A 34 -6.89 14.39 2.83
C SER A 34 -6.76 15.91 2.89
N ARG A 35 -7.89 16.62 3.08
CA ARG A 35 -7.97 18.09 3.08
C ARG A 35 -7.23 18.70 1.87
N GLU A 36 -7.56 18.21 0.68
CA GLU A 36 -6.97 18.59 -0.62
C GLU A 36 -5.48 18.24 -0.83
N LYS A 37 -4.77 17.83 0.22
CA LYS A 37 -3.36 17.42 0.15
C LYS A 37 -3.23 15.94 -0.15
N TRP A 38 -2.25 15.60 -0.96
CA TRP A 38 -1.93 14.23 -1.32
C TRP A 38 -0.85 13.66 -0.40
N TYR A 39 -1.09 12.42 0.02
CA TYR A 39 -0.25 11.64 0.90
C TYR A 39 0.08 10.32 0.21
N CYS A 40 1.26 9.77 0.49
CA CYS A 40 1.69 8.50 -0.04
C CYS A 40 2.49 7.71 1.00
N ILE A 41 2.32 6.40 1.00
CA ILE A 41 3.25 5.44 1.56
C ILE A 41 3.68 4.47 0.47
N LYS A 42 4.85 3.88 0.63
CA LYS A 42 5.30 2.80 -0.24
C LYS A 42 6.14 1.81 0.55
N MET A 43 6.38 0.64 -0.01
CA MET A 43 7.36 -0.32 0.47
C MET A 43 8.14 -0.92 -0.69
N THR A 44 9.37 -1.32 -0.45
CA THR A 44 10.21 -2.02 -1.42
C THR A 44 10.36 -3.48 -1.01
N ASP A 45 10.17 -4.39 -1.97
CA ASP A 45 10.50 -5.81 -1.79
C ASP A 45 10.97 -6.44 -3.11
N TYR A 46 12.28 -6.69 -3.21
CA TYR A 46 12.90 -7.26 -4.41
C TYR A 46 12.61 -8.75 -4.62
N THR A 47 11.99 -9.42 -3.64
CA THR A 47 11.65 -10.84 -3.73
C THR A 47 10.27 -11.07 -4.36
N LEU A 48 9.48 -10.01 -4.50
CA LEU A 48 8.11 -10.07 -5.00
C LEU A 48 8.06 -9.77 -6.50
N SER A 49 7.23 -10.53 -7.21
CA SER A 49 6.81 -10.20 -8.58
C SER A 49 5.94 -8.93 -8.61
N VAL A 50 5.77 -8.32 -9.78
CA VAL A 50 4.89 -7.13 -9.90
C VAL A 50 3.46 -7.41 -9.43
N GLN A 51 2.90 -8.58 -9.75
CA GLN A 51 1.54 -8.95 -9.30
C GLN A 51 1.45 -9.09 -7.76
N GLN A 52 2.53 -9.55 -7.12
CA GLN A 52 2.61 -9.61 -5.67
C GLN A 52 2.82 -8.22 -5.06
N LEU A 53 3.56 -7.33 -5.73
CA LEU A 53 3.71 -5.93 -5.31
C LEU A 53 2.38 -5.17 -5.43
N GLU A 54 1.59 -5.41 -6.48
CA GLU A 54 0.23 -4.84 -6.58
C GLU A 54 -0.64 -5.25 -5.39
N ALA A 55 -0.60 -6.53 -5.04
CA ALA A 55 -1.34 -7.03 -3.88
C ALA A 55 -0.78 -6.46 -2.57
N MET A 56 0.54 -6.26 -2.47
CA MET A 56 1.17 -5.61 -1.33
C MET A 56 0.77 -4.13 -1.22
N ALA A 57 0.51 -3.44 -2.34
CA ALA A 57 0.00 -2.07 -2.32
C ALA A 57 -1.40 -2.00 -1.68
N VAL A 58 -2.24 -3.02 -1.92
CA VAL A 58 -3.53 -3.19 -1.22
C VAL A 58 -3.33 -3.47 0.27
N VAL A 59 -2.36 -4.31 0.65
CA VAL A 59 -2.01 -4.53 2.07
C VAL A 59 -1.60 -3.23 2.75
N LEU A 60 -0.79 -2.40 2.09
CA LEU A 60 -0.43 -1.07 2.58
C LEU A 60 -1.67 -0.19 2.78
N ALA A 61 -2.60 -0.20 1.82
CA ALA A 61 -3.84 0.58 1.91
C ALA A 61 -4.69 0.18 3.12
N CYS A 62 -4.89 -1.14 3.36
CA CYS A 62 -5.62 -1.64 4.53
C CYS A 62 -4.97 -1.20 5.86
N GLY A 63 -3.65 -1.03 5.89
CA GLY A 63 -2.94 -0.56 7.09
C GLY A 63 -3.18 0.92 7.45
N LEU A 64 -3.70 1.75 6.54
CA LEU A 64 -3.81 3.20 6.75
C LEU A 64 -5.01 3.63 7.59
N PHE A 65 -6.17 3.00 7.38
CA PHE A 65 -7.45 3.42 7.95
C PHE A 65 -8.21 2.23 8.56
N PRO A 66 -7.63 1.51 9.54
CA PRO A 66 -8.11 0.20 9.95
C PRO A 66 -9.56 0.17 10.47
N GLU A 67 -10.04 1.29 11.03
CA GLU A 67 -11.37 1.40 11.64
C GLU A 67 -12.45 1.91 10.65
N GLU A 68 -12.06 2.54 9.55
CA GLU A 68 -12.99 3.19 8.61
C GLU A 68 -13.37 2.28 7.44
N HIS A 69 -14.44 2.62 6.72
CA HIS A 69 -14.66 2.03 5.41
C HIS A 69 -13.54 2.48 4.46
N LEU A 70 -12.96 1.55 3.70
CA LEU A 70 -11.87 1.84 2.79
C LEU A 70 -12.25 1.59 1.33
N ASN A 71 -12.19 2.64 0.51
CA ASN A 71 -12.29 2.51 -0.94
C ASN A 71 -10.88 2.32 -1.53
N ILE A 72 -10.59 1.15 -2.06
CA ILE A 72 -9.32 0.82 -2.71
C ILE A 72 -9.50 0.97 -4.22
N VAL A 73 -8.66 1.78 -4.86
CA VAL A 73 -8.64 2.00 -6.30
C VAL A 73 -7.35 1.43 -6.87
N THR A 74 -7.46 0.53 -7.84
CA THR A 74 -6.30 -0.11 -8.49
C THR A 74 -6.54 -0.20 -10.00
N ASP A 75 -5.48 -0.09 -10.80
CA ASP A 75 -5.51 -0.44 -12.22
C ASP A 75 -5.05 -1.89 -12.49
N SER A 76 -4.68 -2.62 -11.45
CA SER A 76 -4.41 -4.06 -11.52
C SER A 76 -5.72 -4.85 -11.54
N MET A 77 -6.15 -5.23 -12.76
CA MET A 77 -7.30 -6.13 -12.95
C MET A 77 -7.14 -7.46 -12.20
N PHE A 78 -5.91 -7.96 -12.07
CA PHE A 78 -5.61 -9.18 -11.32
C PHE A 78 -5.96 -9.03 -9.84
N VAL A 79 -5.46 -7.98 -9.18
CA VAL A 79 -5.72 -7.74 -7.75
C VAL A 79 -7.18 -7.39 -7.51
N ALA A 80 -7.78 -6.56 -8.38
CA ALA A 80 -9.20 -6.22 -8.27
C ALA A 80 -10.09 -7.47 -8.28
N LYS A 81 -9.87 -8.39 -9.24
CA LYS A 81 -10.61 -9.66 -9.31
C LYS A 81 -10.31 -10.57 -8.13
N LEU A 82 -9.06 -10.63 -7.67
CA LEU A 82 -8.67 -11.47 -6.55
C LEU A 82 -9.33 -11.01 -5.25
N CYS A 83 -9.32 -9.70 -4.95
CA CYS A 83 -10.01 -9.15 -3.78
C CYS A 83 -11.53 -9.40 -3.82
N LEU A 84 -12.15 -9.28 -5.00
CA LEU A 84 -13.58 -9.59 -5.16
C LEU A 84 -13.89 -11.08 -4.99
N ALA A 85 -13.01 -11.96 -5.47
CA ALA A 85 -13.16 -13.40 -5.29
C ALA A 85 -13.13 -13.79 -3.80
N MET A 86 -12.34 -13.08 -2.98
CA MET A 86 -12.29 -13.27 -1.52
C MET A 86 -13.57 -12.86 -0.79
N ALA A 87 -14.48 -12.14 -1.45
CA ALA A 87 -15.79 -11.82 -0.89
C ALA A 87 -16.76 -13.00 -0.91
N GLY A 88 -16.49 -14.02 -1.74
CA GLY A 88 -17.34 -15.19 -1.94
C GLY A 88 -16.76 -16.47 -1.34
N PRO A 89 -17.56 -17.55 -1.26
CA PRO A 89 -17.07 -18.85 -0.84
C PRO A 89 -16.02 -19.39 -1.82
N GLY A 90 -14.78 -19.55 -1.37
CA GLY A 90 -13.69 -20.12 -2.18
C GLY A 90 -12.35 -19.88 -1.52
N VAL A 91 -11.48 -20.89 -1.53
CA VAL A 91 -10.11 -20.79 -0.98
C VAL A 91 -9.16 -20.67 -2.16
N SER A 92 -8.64 -19.47 -2.42
CA SER A 92 -7.45 -19.35 -3.27
C SER A 92 -6.22 -19.59 -2.40
N THR A 93 -5.42 -20.62 -2.72
CA THR A 93 -4.29 -21.07 -1.91
C THR A 93 -2.95 -20.43 -2.30
N SER A 94 -2.96 -19.43 -3.18
CA SER A 94 -1.71 -18.74 -3.55
C SER A 94 -1.19 -17.86 -2.41
N THR A 95 0.13 -17.65 -2.35
CA THR A 95 0.73 -16.72 -1.38
C THR A 95 0.13 -15.32 -1.46
N THR A 96 -0.16 -14.84 -2.67
CA THR A 96 -0.80 -13.55 -2.90
C THR A 96 -2.23 -13.50 -2.36
N ALA A 97 -2.97 -14.59 -2.53
CA ALA A 97 -4.32 -14.73 -2.01
C ALA A 97 -4.36 -14.69 -0.47
N LEU A 98 -3.50 -15.48 0.19
CA LEU A 98 -3.40 -15.49 1.65
C LEU A 98 -3.04 -14.12 2.22
N MET A 99 -2.10 -13.43 1.57
CA MET A 99 -1.69 -12.08 1.97
C MET A 99 -2.85 -11.07 1.86
N LEU A 100 -3.62 -11.12 0.77
CA LEU A 100 -4.78 -10.25 0.60
C LEU A 100 -5.90 -10.62 1.59
N GLU A 101 -6.16 -11.92 1.79
CA GLU A 101 -7.14 -12.39 2.75
C GLU A 101 -6.82 -11.85 4.15
N GLU A 102 -5.60 -12.05 4.63
CA GLU A 102 -5.17 -11.54 5.94
C GLU A 102 -5.39 -10.02 6.06
N ALA A 103 -5.00 -9.24 5.05
CA ALA A 103 -5.15 -7.79 5.08
C ALA A 103 -6.62 -7.33 5.02
N LEU A 104 -7.44 -7.94 4.16
CA LEU A 104 -8.85 -7.59 3.98
C LEU A 104 -9.68 -7.96 5.22
N PHE A 105 -9.36 -9.07 5.89
CA PHE A 105 -10.06 -9.52 7.10
C PHE A 105 -9.51 -8.89 8.38
N SER A 106 -8.26 -8.39 8.39
CA SER A 106 -7.70 -7.61 9.51
C SER A 106 -8.22 -6.17 9.57
N GLN A 107 -8.64 -5.60 8.43
CA GLN A 107 -9.40 -4.35 8.42
C GLN A 107 -10.60 -4.52 9.36
N LYS A 108 -10.97 -3.52 10.16
CA LYS A 108 -12.19 -3.58 10.98
C LYS A 108 -13.40 -3.00 10.26
N GLY A 109 -13.22 -1.88 9.55
CA GLY A 109 -14.23 -1.36 8.62
C GLY A 109 -14.48 -2.25 7.40
N THR A 110 -15.46 -1.90 6.57
CA THR A 110 -15.71 -2.61 5.29
C THR A 110 -14.79 -2.08 4.18
N ILE A 111 -14.70 -2.81 3.07
CA ILE A 111 -13.81 -2.43 1.95
C ILE A 111 -14.60 -2.45 0.65
N SER A 112 -14.35 -1.48 -0.23
CA SER A 112 -14.78 -1.52 -1.63
C SER A 112 -13.55 -1.53 -2.53
N VAL A 113 -13.55 -2.37 -3.56
CA VAL A 113 -12.44 -2.43 -4.53
C VAL A 113 -12.94 -1.94 -5.88
N ILE A 114 -12.25 -0.93 -6.41
CA ILE A 114 -12.61 -0.19 -7.62
C ILE A 114 -11.48 -0.38 -8.62
N HIS A 115 -11.79 -1.06 -9.72
CA HIS A 115 -10.85 -1.15 -10.83
C HIS A 115 -10.95 0.08 -11.73
N VAL A 116 -9.81 0.68 -12.09
CA VAL A 116 -9.70 1.71 -13.11
C VAL A 116 -8.84 1.23 -14.28
N ASN A 117 -9.06 1.75 -15.48
CA ASN A 117 -8.13 1.46 -16.58
C ASN A 117 -6.86 2.28 -16.40
N SER A 118 -5.71 1.64 -16.58
CA SER A 118 -4.44 2.35 -16.65
C SER A 118 -4.47 3.39 -17.78
N HIS A 119 -3.80 4.53 -17.56
CA HIS A 119 -3.61 5.59 -18.55
C HIS A 119 -4.88 6.12 -19.25
N ASN A 120 -6.01 6.20 -18.55
CA ASN A 120 -7.21 6.84 -19.12
C ASN A 120 -6.93 8.33 -19.44
N PRO A 121 -7.24 8.83 -20.66
CA PRO A 121 -7.01 10.23 -21.02
C PRO A 121 -7.92 11.20 -20.26
N ILE A 122 -9.05 10.73 -19.71
CA ILE A 122 -10.00 11.58 -18.97
C ILE A 122 -9.49 11.79 -17.55
N LYS A 123 -9.03 13.02 -17.27
CA LYS A 123 -8.49 13.41 -15.95
C LYS A 123 -9.61 13.76 -14.97
N GLY A 124 -10.12 12.75 -14.28
CA GLY A 124 -10.98 12.88 -13.10
C GLY A 124 -10.22 12.59 -11.80
N PHE A 125 -10.94 12.59 -10.67
CA PHE A 125 -10.38 12.24 -9.35
C PHE A 125 -9.68 10.89 -9.36
N PHE A 126 -10.33 9.86 -9.93
CA PHE A 126 -9.79 8.51 -9.97
C PHE A 126 -8.48 8.42 -10.79
N GLN A 127 -8.47 9.01 -11.98
CA GLN A 127 -7.27 8.97 -12.83
C GLN A 127 -6.12 9.80 -12.23
N THR A 128 -6.42 10.95 -11.62
CA THR A 128 -5.42 11.78 -10.93
C THR A 128 -4.78 11.03 -9.77
N GLY A 129 -5.58 10.28 -9.00
CA GLY A 129 -5.08 9.42 -7.93
C GLY A 129 -4.22 8.27 -8.46
N ASN A 130 -4.66 7.60 -9.53
CA ASN A 130 -3.91 6.53 -10.18
C ASN A 130 -2.55 7.01 -10.69
N ASP A 131 -2.52 8.15 -11.41
CA ASP A 131 -1.27 8.74 -11.92
C ASP A 131 -0.29 9.07 -10.79
N LYS A 132 -0.79 9.47 -9.62
CA LYS A 132 0.04 9.72 -8.43
C LYS A 132 0.55 8.43 -7.79
N ALA A 133 -0.26 7.37 -7.76
CA ALA A 133 0.18 6.06 -7.31
C ALA A 133 1.32 5.53 -8.20
N ASP A 134 1.14 5.61 -9.53
CA ASP A 134 2.14 5.24 -10.54
C ASP A 134 3.45 6.02 -10.40
N ALA A 135 3.36 7.34 -10.30
CA ALA A 135 4.52 8.18 -10.08
C ALA A 135 5.22 7.85 -8.74
N THR A 136 4.46 7.48 -7.70
CA THR A 136 5.00 7.13 -6.39
C THR A 136 5.73 5.78 -6.42
N ALA A 137 5.14 4.78 -7.07
CA ALA A 137 5.73 3.46 -7.22
C ALA A 137 7.08 3.56 -7.96
N LYS A 138 7.14 4.32 -9.07
CA LYS A 138 8.35 4.50 -9.89
C LYS A 138 9.43 5.38 -9.23
N ARG A 139 9.13 6.08 -8.13
CA ARG A 139 10.09 6.97 -7.46
C ARG A 139 10.99 6.21 -6.47
N LEU A 140 12.25 6.60 -6.39
CA LEU A 140 13.16 6.18 -5.31
C LEU A 140 12.73 6.71 -3.93
N TRP A 141 13.26 6.11 -2.87
CA TRP A 141 12.99 6.55 -1.50
C TRP A 141 13.58 7.91 -1.19
N THR A 142 12.83 8.70 -0.41
CA THR A 142 13.32 9.93 0.22
C THR A 142 13.13 9.84 1.74
N LEU A 143 13.85 10.67 2.50
CA LEU A 143 13.63 10.78 3.95
C LEU A 143 12.19 11.20 4.28
N ARG A 144 11.57 12.01 3.40
CA ARG A 144 10.16 12.41 3.55
C ARG A 144 9.23 11.20 3.42
N ASP A 145 9.44 10.36 2.42
CA ASP A 145 8.64 9.14 2.22
C ASP A 145 8.75 8.22 3.43
N ALA A 146 9.95 8.06 3.98
CA ALA A 146 10.18 7.21 5.15
C ALA A 146 9.54 7.76 6.43
N ARG A 147 9.61 9.08 6.64
CA ARG A 147 8.89 9.75 7.73
C ARG A 147 7.39 9.52 7.60
N GLN A 148 6.86 9.70 6.41
CA GLN A 148 5.44 9.53 6.16
C GLN A 148 4.96 8.09 6.37
N LEU A 149 5.73 7.08 5.93
CA LEU A 149 5.45 5.67 6.23
C LEU A 149 5.43 5.42 7.75
N HIS A 150 6.40 5.98 8.48
CA HIS A 150 6.45 5.84 9.94
C HIS A 150 5.31 6.57 10.64
N GLU A 151 5.00 7.80 10.26
CA GLU A 151 3.87 8.57 10.81
C GLU A 151 2.53 7.89 10.56
N SER A 152 2.40 7.15 9.44
CA SER A 152 1.15 6.45 9.11
C SER A 152 0.99 5.11 9.84
N LEU A 153 2.07 4.35 10.00
CA LEU A 153 2.01 2.97 10.52
C LEU A 153 2.69 2.75 11.87
N HIS A 154 3.38 3.76 12.40
CA HIS A 154 4.14 3.72 13.66
C HIS A 154 5.04 2.49 13.84
N ILE A 155 5.73 2.08 12.77
CA ILE A 155 6.64 0.93 12.77
C ILE A 155 8.03 1.28 13.32
N GLY A 156 8.67 0.31 14.00
CA GLY A 156 10.02 0.50 14.57
C GLY A 156 11.13 0.62 13.51
N ALA A 157 12.28 1.15 13.91
CA ALA A 157 13.36 1.56 12.99
C ALA A 157 13.87 0.44 12.08
N LYS A 158 14.00 -0.79 12.59
CA LYS A 158 14.42 -1.95 11.80
C LYS A 158 13.38 -2.32 10.74
N ALA A 159 12.09 -2.30 11.09
CA ALA A 159 11.01 -2.56 10.16
C ALA A 159 10.88 -1.45 9.11
N LEU A 160 11.05 -0.19 9.52
CA LEU A 160 11.07 0.97 8.63
C LEU A 160 12.20 0.85 7.60
N ALA A 161 13.44 0.65 8.04
CA ALA A 161 14.58 0.46 7.15
C ALA A 161 14.34 -0.68 6.16
N LYS A 162 13.85 -1.84 6.65
CA LYS A 162 13.52 -2.99 5.79
C LYS A 162 12.47 -2.62 4.73
N LYS A 163 11.36 -1.99 5.12
CA LYS A 163 10.31 -1.56 4.17
C LYS A 163 10.79 -0.50 3.19
N CYS A 164 11.82 0.27 3.54
CA CYS A 164 12.46 1.22 2.65
C CYS A 164 13.50 0.59 1.71
N GLY A 165 13.59 -0.75 1.61
CA GLY A 165 14.59 -1.42 0.77
C GLY A 165 15.97 -1.53 1.41
N ILE A 166 16.14 -1.08 2.67
CA ILE A 166 17.41 -1.18 3.40
C ILE A 166 17.36 -2.45 4.24
N GLY A 167 17.61 -3.55 3.54
CA GLY A 167 17.31 -4.86 4.09
C GLY A 167 18.09 -6.02 3.51
N ILE A 168 19.25 -5.84 2.88
CA ILE A 168 20.19 -6.94 2.68
C ILE A 168 21.62 -6.41 2.46
N ASN A 169 22.56 -6.88 3.29
CA ASN A 169 24.01 -6.74 3.04
C ASN A 169 24.46 -7.40 1.72
N SER A 170 23.54 -8.12 1.06
CA SER A 170 23.69 -8.83 -0.20
C SER A 170 23.46 -7.97 -1.45
N ILE A 171 22.95 -6.74 -1.32
CA ILE A 171 22.76 -5.83 -2.46
C ILE A 171 23.98 -4.90 -2.57
N PRO A 172 24.63 -4.79 -3.75
CA PRO A 172 25.72 -3.86 -4.00
C PRO A 172 25.38 -2.43 -3.56
N ALA A 173 26.37 -1.70 -3.05
CA ALA A 173 26.17 -0.34 -2.51
C ALA A 173 25.55 0.61 -3.56
N GLU A 174 25.89 0.42 -4.84
CA GLU A 174 25.32 1.18 -5.98
C GLU A 174 23.83 0.92 -6.26
N THR A 175 23.24 -0.17 -5.76
CA THR A 175 21.81 -0.50 -5.94
C THR A 175 20.97 -0.26 -4.69
N ARG A 176 21.59 0.22 -3.59
CA ARG A 176 20.84 0.57 -2.36
C ARG A 176 19.88 1.71 -2.65
N THR A 177 18.62 1.36 -2.81
CA THR A 177 17.52 2.30 -2.98
C THR A 177 16.74 2.29 -1.67
N GLY A 178 16.91 3.33 -0.84
CA GLY A 178 16.33 3.36 0.52
C GLY A 178 16.95 4.37 1.49
N ILE A 179 16.45 4.41 2.73
CA ILE A 179 17.00 5.23 3.84
C ILE A 179 17.81 4.41 4.86
N SER A 180 18.94 4.92 5.36
CA SER A 180 19.82 4.13 6.23
C SER A 180 19.14 3.69 7.54
N VAL A 181 19.67 2.63 8.18
CA VAL A 181 19.19 2.23 9.51
C VAL A 181 19.36 3.37 10.52
N THR A 182 20.40 4.19 10.37
CA THR A 182 20.62 5.39 11.19
C THR A 182 19.54 6.44 10.94
N ASP A 183 19.18 6.70 9.68
CA ASP A 183 18.07 7.60 9.34
C ASP A 183 16.76 7.09 9.90
N ALA A 184 16.49 5.79 9.77
CA ALA A 184 15.29 5.16 10.31
C ALA A 184 15.23 5.30 11.85
N LYS A 185 16.35 5.08 12.54
CA LYS A 185 16.44 5.32 14.00
C LYS A 185 16.14 6.77 14.35
N HIS A 186 16.70 7.73 13.61
CA HIS A 186 16.44 9.14 13.84
C HIS A 186 14.97 9.51 13.61
N ILE A 187 14.33 8.97 12.56
CA ILE A 187 12.90 9.19 12.29
C ILE A 187 12.05 8.68 13.46
N VAL A 188 12.26 7.44 13.90
CA VAL A 188 11.50 6.87 15.03
C VAL A 188 11.78 7.65 16.32
N ALA A 189 13.04 8.02 16.56
CA ALA A 189 13.44 8.77 17.74
C ALA A 189 12.93 10.22 17.76
N THR A 190 12.42 10.77 16.66
CA THR A 190 11.83 12.12 16.62
C THR A 190 10.30 12.11 16.56
N CYS A 191 9.68 10.93 16.60
CA CYS A 191 8.24 10.77 16.54
C CYS A 191 7.59 11.03 17.91
N PRO A 192 6.75 12.05 18.07
CA PRO A 192 6.14 12.40 19.36
C PRO A 192 5.17 11.32 19.87
N HIS A 193 4.67 10.46 18.99
CA HIS A 193 3.73 9.38 19.34
C HIS A 193 4.42 8.11 19.83
N CYS A 194 5.71 7.92 19.49
CA CYS A 194 6.46 6.69 19.80
C CYS A 194 7.46 6.86 20.96
N GLN A 195 7.67 8.09 21.47
CA GLN A 195 8.58 8.38 22.59
C GLN A 195 7.96 8.13 23.98
N LYS A 196 7.20 7.04 24.16
CA LYS A 196 6.65 6.66 25.48
C LYS A 196 7.35 5.44 26.05
#